data_AF-A0A952RV69-F1
#
_entry.id   AF-A0A952RV69-F1
#
_cell.length_a   1.000
_cell.length_b   1.000
_cell.length_c   1.000
_cell.angle_alpha   90.00
_cell.angle_beta   90.00
_cell.angle_gamma   90.00
#
_symmetry.space_group_name_H-M   'P 1'
#
loop_
_entity.id
_entity.type
_entity.pdbx_description
1 polymer ?
#
loop_
_entity_poly.entity_id
_entity_poly.type
_entity_poly.pdbx_seq_one_letter_code
_entity_poly.pdbx_strand_id
1 'polypeptide(L)' 'MHKSEIAAIKDQVRSLPAEQRVELIKYLADSLSAKGQESIPLKFGKYSETGRRMATESDFRIAEWHPTDRELNGN' A
#
# COMPACT_ATOMS: atom_id res chain seq x y z
N MET A 1 26.82 -3.21 -15.07
CA MET A 1 26.37 -3.46 -16.46
C MET A 1 25.09 -4.32 -16.49
N HIS A 2 24.03 -4.02 -15.72
CA HIS A 2 22.85 -4.90 -15.62
C HIS A 2 21.64 -4.52 -16.50
N LYS A 3 21.69 -3.36 -17.18
CA LYS A 3 20.56 -2.91 -18.03
C LYS A 3 20.32 -3.81 -19.24
N SER A 4 21.35 -4.48 -19.77
CA SER A 4 21.22 -5.36 -20.94
C SER A 4 20.56 -6.70 -20.60
N GLU A 5 20.81 -7.23 -19.41
CA GLU A 5 20.26 -8.52 -18.97
C GLU A 5 18.75 -8.44 -18.72
N ILE A 6 18.29 -7.36 -18.07
CA ILE A 6 16.86 -7.16 -17.81
C ILE A 6 16.07 -6.96 -19.12
N ALA A 7 16.66 -6.29 -20.11
CA ALA A 7 16.02 -6.13 -21.43
C ALA A 7 15.83 -7.49 -22.11
N ALA A 8 16.86 -8.34 -22.11
CA ALA A 8 16.77 -9.69 -22.67
C ALA A 8 15.71 -10.56 -21.96
N ILE A 9 15.62 -10.48 -20.62
CA ILE A 9 14.59 -11.19 -19.86
C ILE A 9 13.19 -10.72 -20.26
N LYS A 10 12.97 -9.41 -20.45
CA LYS A 10 11.67 -8.89 -20.87
C LYS A 10 11.23 -9.41 -22.22
N ASP A 11 12.17 -9.51 -23.17
CA ASP A 11 11.87 -10.04 -24.51
C ASP A 11 11.57 -11.54 -24.47
N GLN A 12 12.27 -12.31 -23.62
CA GLN A 12 11.96 -13.72 -23.37
C GLN A 12 10.58 -13.90 -22.72
N VAL A 13 10.20 -13.05 -21.77
CA VAL A 13 8.87 -13.14 -21.13
C VAL A 13 7.75 -12.81 -22.11
N ARG A 14 7.99 -11.92 -23.08
CA ARG A 14 7.00 -11.58 -24.11
C ARG A 14 6.70 -12.73 -25.07
N SER A 15 7.66 -13.62 -25.32
CA SER A 15 7.46 -14.78 -26.21
C SER A 15 6.75 -15.96 -25.53
N LEU A 16 6.55 -15.92 -24.21
CA LEU A 16 5.88 -16.99 -23.48
C LEU A 16 4.35 -17.01 -23.73
N PRO A 17 3.74 -18.20 -23.76
CA PRO A 17 2.28 -18.35 -23.67
C PRO A 17 1.69 -17.61 -22.45
N ALA A 18 0.42 -17.22 -22.54
CA ALA A 18 -0.25 -16.44 -21.49
C ALA A 18 -0.24 -17.17 -20.13
N GLU A 19 -0.48 -18.48 -20.14
CA GLU A 19 -0.48 -19.34 -18.95
C GLU A 19 0.88 -19.31 -18.23
N GLN A 20 1.97 -19.46 -18.99
CA GLN A 20 3.33 -19.44 -18.44
C GLN A 20 3.74 -18.06 -17.92
N ARG A 21 3.23 -16.97 -18.52
CA ARG A 21 3.43 -15.61 -18.00
C ARG A 21 2.77 -15.43 -16.63
N VAL A 22 1.57 -15.98 -16.44
CA VAL A 22 0.85 -15.93 -15.16
C VAL A 22 1.60 -16.73 -14.09
N GLU A 23 2.08 -17.93 -14.41
CA GLU A 23 2.91 -18.73 -13.49
C GLU A 23 4.19 -17.99 -13.09
N LEU A 24 4.86 -17.32 -14.03
CA LEU A 24 6.05 -16.53 -13.75
C LEU A 24 5.74 -15.34 -12.82
N ILE A 25 4.63 -14.64 -13.04
CA ILE A 25 4.18 -13.55 -12.16
C ILE A 25 3.96 -14.07 -10.74
N LYS A 26 3.30 -15.22 -10.59
CA LYS A 26 3.06 -15.85 -9.30
C LYS A 26 4.37 -16.20 -8.60
N TYR A 27 5.30 -16.86 -9.29
CA TYR A 27 6.62 -17.17 -8.77
C TYR A 27 7.37 -15.92 -8.30
N LEU A 28 7.36 -14.85 -9.10
CA LEU A 28 8.01 -13.59 -8.72
C LEU A 28 7.36 -12.97 -7.48
N ALA A 29 6.02 -12.93 -7.41
CA ALA A 29 5.28 -12.42 -6.26
C ALA A 29 5.61 -13.21 -4.97
N ASP A 30 5.67 -14.54 -5.06
CA ASP A 30 6.01 -15.42 -3.95
C ASP A 30 7.47 -15.22 -3.49
N SER A 31 8.40 -15.09 -4.45
CA SER A 31 9.82 -14.86 -4.14
C SER A 31 10.09 -13.50 -3.49
N LEU A 32 9.30 -12.48 -3.84
CA LEU A 32 9.38 -11.16 -3.23
C LEU A 32 8.72 -11.13 -1.85
N SER A 33 7.64 -11.88 -1.64
CA SER A 33 6.93 -11.97 -0.37
C SER A 33 7.71 -12.73 0.70
N ALA A 34 8.57 -13.67 0.30
CA ALA A 34 9.46 -14.40 1.23
C ALA A 34 10.45 -13.49 1.97
N LYS A 35 10.74 -12.29 1.45
CA LYS A 35 11.32 -11.21 2.24
C LYS A 35 10.21 -10.59 3.08
N GLY A 36 9.77 -11.32 4.10
CA GLY A 36 8.84 -10.78 5.09
C GLY A 36 9.40 -9.46 5.60
N GLN A 37 8.76 -8.36 5.22
CA GLN A 37 8.88 -7.13 5.97
C GLN A 37 8.53 -7.52 7.40
N GLU A 38 9.48 -7.44 8.33
CA GLU A 38 9.18 -7.58 9.74
C GLU A 38 8.03 -6.63 10.03
N SER A 39 6.84 -7.19 10.22
CA SER A 39 5.66 -6.40 10.54
C SER A 39 5.97 -5.79 11.90
N ILE A 40 6.29 -4.50 11.94
CA ILE A 40 6.43 -3.79 13.19
C ILE A 40 5.07 -3.94 13.88
N PRO A 41 4.98 -4.65 15.01
CA PRO A 41 3.69 -4.84 15.67
C PRO A 41 3.12 -3.48 16.02
N LEU A 42 1.85 -3.25 15.67
CA LEU A 42 1.12 -2.05 16.02
C LEU A 42 1.17 -1.89 17.55
N LYS A 43 1.97 -0.92 18.03
CA LYS A 43 2.04 -0.58 19.44
C LYS A 43 0.87 0.35 19.77
N PHE A 44 -0.26 -0.24 20.14
CA PHE A 44 -1.38 0.50 20.72
C PHE A 44 -0.91 1.23 21.98
N GLY A 45 -1.29 2.50 22.12
CA GLY A 45 -0.92 3.32 23.28
C GLY A 45 0.48 3.96 23.25
N LYS A 46 1.26 3.85 22.17
CA LYS A 46 2.58 4.52 22.08
C LYS A 46 2.52 6.05 22.32
N TYR A 47 1.36 6.66 22.09
CA TYR A 47 1.11 8.09 22.31
C TYR A 47 -0.02 8.35 23.32
N SER A 48 -0.50 7.34 24.05
CA SER A 48 -1.58 7.53 25.04
C SER A 48 -1.15 8.39 26.22
N GLU A 49 0.16 8.41 26.53
CA GLU A 49 0.70 9.13 27.68
C GLU A 49 1.41 10.44 27.30
N THR A 50 1.81 10.61 26.04
CA THR A 50 2.60 11.77 25.58
C THR A 50 1.81 12.76 24.73
N GLY A 51 0.56 12.45 24.39
CA GLY A 51 -0.30 13.28 23.56
C GLY A 51 -1.31 14.09 24.36
N ARG A 52 -1.65 15.29 23.88
CA ARG A 52 -2.87 16.00 24.27
C ARG A 52 -4.03 15.01 24.20
N ARG A 53 -4.89 14.94 25.23
CA ARG A 53 -6.11 14.10 25.20
C ARG A 53 -6.86 14.40 23.90
N MET A 54 -6.90 13.45 22.95
CA MET A 54 -7.59 13.60 21.65
C MET A 54 -9.14 13.53 21.79
N ALA A 55 -9.65 13.95 22.95
CA ALA A 55 -11.05 13.90 23.32
C ALA A 55 -11.43 15.22 23.99
N THR A 56 -10.98 16.34 23.43
CA THR A 56 -11.56 17.64 23.77
C THR A 56 -12.69 17.96 22.81
N GLU A 57 -13.66 18.76 23.27
CA GLU A 57 -14.74 19.30 22.45
C GLU A 57 -14.23 19.94 21.14
N SER A 58 -13.04 20.55 21.17
CA SER A 58 -12.40 21.12 19.98
C SER A 58 -11.98 20.05 18.97
N ASP A 59 -11.53 18.88 19.42
CA ASP A 59 -11.12 17.78 18.54
C ASP A 59 -12.36 17.17 17.85
N PHE A 60 -13.49 17.09 18.56
CA PHE A 60 -14.76 16.66 18.00
C PHE A 60 -15.24 17.59 16.89
N ARG A 61 -15.19 18.91 17.10
CA ARG A 61 -15.61 19.90 16.08
C ARG A 61 -14.75 19.86 14.81
N ILE A 62 -13.46 19.54 14.92
CA ILE A 62 -12.57 19.41 13.76
C ILE A 62 -12.86 18.11 13.01
N ALA A 63 -13.19 17.03 13.73
CA ALA A 63 -13.53 15.74 13.13
C ALA A 63 -14.98 15.68 12.61
N GLU A 64 -15.83 16.61 13.02
CA GLU A 64 -17.22 16.66 12.58
C GLU A 64 -17.28 17.04 11.11
N TRP A 65 -17.81 16.11 10.32
CA TRP A 65 -17.95 16.31 8.88
C TRP A 65 -19.12 17.24 8.59
N HIS A 66 -18.82 18.41 8.01
CA HIS A 66 -19.80 19.40 7.56
C HIS A 66 -19.72 19.56 6.04
N PRO A 67 -20.23 18.59 5.25
CA PRO A 67 -20.18 18.69 3.80
C PRO A 67 -21.06 19.85 3.32
N THR A 68 -20.55 20.57 2.34
CA THR A 68 -21.34 21.57 1.60
C THR A 68 -22.31 20.90 0.65
N ASP A 69 -23.39 21.60 0.27
CA ASP A 69 -24.35 21.10 -0.74
C ASP A 69 -23.66 20.66 -2.05
N ARG A 70 -22.55 21.32 -2.42
CA ARG A 70 -21.76 20.93 -3.59
C ARG A 70 -21.05 19.57 -3.40
N GLU A 71 -20.52 19.31 -2.21
CA GLU A 71 -19.84 18.05 -1.88
C GLU A 71 -20.84 16.90 -1.70
N LEU A 72 -22.08 17.19 -1.29
CA LEU A 72 -23.17 16.22 -1.25
C LEU A 72 -23.72 15.88 -2.63
N ASN A 73 -23.82 16.89 -3.51
CA ASN A 73 -24.51 16.74 -4.80
C ASN A 73 -23.59 16.48 -6.00
N GLY A 74 -22.26 16.52 -5.82
CA GLY A 74 -21.30 16.01 -6.81
C GLY A 74 -21.29 16.65 -8.20
N ASN A 75 -21.76 17.90 -8.34
CA ASN A 75 -21.75 18.64 -9.61
C ASN A 75 -20.37 19.19 -9.99
#